data_AF-A0A4Q0MNI9-F1
#
_entry.id   AF-A0A4Q0MNI9-F1
#
_cell.length_a   1.000
_cell.length_b   1.000
_cell.length_c   1.000
_cell.angle_alpha   90.00
_cell.angle_beta   90.00
_cell.angle_gamma   90.00
#
_symmetry.space_group_name_H-M   'P 1'
#
loop_
_entity.id
_entity.type
_entity.pdbx_description
1 polymer ?
#
loop_
_entity_poly.entity_id
_entity_poly.type
_entity_poly.pdbx_seq_one_letter_code
_entity_poly.pdbx_strand_id
1 'polypeptide(L)' 'MASGPNGARGDSERSSREEVAAYVAAISRDLRDISRRNGLVTLGYLLDMAQLEADLAARGRDVEGRRRSEPGVDLA' A
#
# COMPACT_ATOMS: atom_id res chain seq x y z
N MET A 1 -27.22 -20.11 18.34
CA MET A 1 -27.12 -20.58 16.94
C MET A 1 -27.41 -19.38 16.05
N ALA A 2 -26.58 -18.85 15.16
CA ALA A 2 -25.22 -19.14 14.72
C ALA A 2 -24.56 -17.80 14.33
N SER A 3 -23.32 -17.55 14.77
CA SER A 3 -22.50 -16.44 14.25
C SER A 3 -22.24 -16.66 12.77
N GLY A 4 -22.70 -15.73 11.93
CA GLY A 4 -22.47 -15.76 10.49
C GLY A 4 -20.99 -15.53 10.10
N PRO A 5 -20.57 -15.95 8.89
CA PRO A 5 -19.18 -16.00 8.45
C PRO A 5 -18.65 -14.62 8.03
N ASN A 6 -18.53 -13.68 8.98
CA ASN A 6 -18.08 -12.32 8.68
C ASN A 6 -16.55 -12.21 8.44
N GLY A 7 -15.76 -13.23 8.82
CA GLY A 7 -14.29 -13.22 8.68
C GLY A 7 -13.80 -13.47 7.25
N ALA A 8 -14.43 -14.38 6.51
CA ALA A 8 -13.94 -14.82 5.19
C ALA A 8 -13.95 -13.71 4.11
N ARG A 9 -14.85 -12.72 4.22
CA ARG A 9 -14.91 -11.60 3.27
C ARG A 9 -13.76 -10.62 3.45
N GLY A 10 -13.43 -10.27 4.70
CA GLY A 10 -12.34 -9.34 5.00
C GLY A 10 -10.96 -9.90 4.66
N ASP A 11 -10.78 -11.21 4.74
CA ASP A 11 -9.51 -11.85 4.38
C ASP A 11 -9.30 -11.91 2.86
N SER A 12 -10.35 -12.21 2.09
CA SER A 12 -10.29 -12.17 0.62
C SER A 12 -10.09 -10.74 0.08
N GLU A 13 -10.76 -9.74 0.65
CA GLU A 13 -10.59 -8.34 0.25
C GLU A 13 -9.18 -7.81 0.56
N ARG A 14 -8.61 -8.16 1.72
CA ARG A 14 -7.21 -7.87 2.04
C ARG A 14 -6.26 -8.54 1.06
N SER A 15 -6.46 -9.82 0.79
CA SER A 15 -5.65 -10.57 -0.19
C SER A 15 -5.72 -9.94 -1.59
N SER A 16 -6.90 -9.50 -2.04
CA SER A 16 -7.04 -8.80 -3.32
C SER A 16 -6.34 -7.44 -3.32
N ARG A 17 -6.36 -6.70 -2.22
CA ARG A 17 -5.67 -5.41 -2.11
C ARG A 17 -4.15 -5.59 -2.13
N GLU A 18 -3.64 -6.63 -1.47
CA GLU A 18 -2.21 -6.99 -1.49
C GLU A 18 -1.76 -7.39 -2.90
N GLU A 19 -2.57 -8.16 -3.63
CA GLU A 19 -2.32 -8.54 -5.01
C GLU A 19 -2.26 -7.33 -5.94
N VAL A 20 -3.24 -6.41 -5.83
CA VAL A 20 -3.25 -5.16 -6.59
C VAL A 20 -2.02 -4.31 -6.26
N ALA A 21 -1.65 -4.21 -4.99
CA ALA A 21 -0.46 -3.47 -4.57
C ALA A 21 0.83 -4.08 -5.15
N ALA A 22 0.97 -5.41 -5.14
CA ALA A 22 2.10 -6.10 -5.76
C ALA A 22 2.16 -5.85 -7.28
N TYR A 23 1.01 -5.85 -7.96
CA TYR A 23 0.92 -5.51 -9.37
C TYR A 23 1.35 -4.07 -9.65
N VAL A 24 0.90 -3.10 -8.83
CA VAL A 24 1.31 -1.69 -8.95
C VAL A 24 2.81 -1.53 -8.74
N ALA A 25 3.41 -2.22 -7.77
CA ALA A 25 4.86 -2.18 -7.56
C ALA A 25 5.63 -2.68 -8.79
N ALA A 26 5.17 -3.77 -9.42
CA ALA A 26 5.79 -4.31 -10.63
C ALA A 26 5.70 -3.33 -11.81
N ILE A 27 4.52 -2.78 -12.10
CA ILE A 27 4.37 -1.85 -13.24
C ILE A 27 5.11 -0.53 -13.00
N SER A 28 5.16 -0.02 -11.77
CA SER A 28 5.96 1.17 -11.42
C SER A 28 7.44 0.96 -11.66
N ARG A 29 7.97 -0.23 -11.37
CA ARG A 29 9.36 -0.60 -11.66
C ARG A 29 9.66 -0.55 -13.16
N ASP A 30 8.80 -1.16 -13.97
CA ASP A 30 9.00 -1.21 -15.42
C ASP A 30 8.94 0.19 -16.05
N LEU A 31 7.95 0.99 -15.65
CA LEU A 31 7.81 2.38 -16.11
C LEU A 31 8.98 3.26 -15.67
N ARG A 32 9.55 3.02 -14.48
CA ARG A 32 10.72 3.75 -14.01
C ARG A 32 11.91 3.50 -14.92
N ASP A 33 12.16 2.25 -15.27
CA ASP A 33 13.28 1.87 -16.10
C ASP A 33 13.14 2.49 -17.51
N ILE A 34 11.92 2.55 -18.05
CA ILE A 34 11.61 3.29 -19.29
C ILE A 34 11.86 4.80 -19.11
N SER A 35 11.39 5.39 -18.01
CA SER A 35 11.53 6.82 -17.73
C SER A 35 13.01 7.24 -17.65
N ARG A 36 13.84 6.46 -16.95
CA ARG A 36 15.28 6.70 -16.82
C ARG A 36 16.01 6.59 -18.16
N ARG A 37 15.64 5.62 -19.01
CA ARG A 37 16.19 5.48 -20.37
C ARG A 37 15.89 6.68 -21.28
N ASN A 38 14.79 7.38 -21.02
CA ASN A 38 14.35 8.54 -21.80
C ASN A 38 14.70 9.89 -21.14
N GLY A 39 15.51 9.89 -20.07
CA GLY A 39 15.89 11.13 -19.38
C GLY A 39 14.75 11.82 -18.61
N LEU A 40 13.64 11.12 -18.37
CA LEU A 40 12.50 11.63 -17.60
C LEU A 40 12.76 11.48 -16.09
N VAL A 41 13.74 12.24 -15.58
CA VAL A 41 14.28 12.10 -14.22
C VAL A 41 13.19 12.24 -13.15
N THR A 42 12.38 13.29 -13.21
CA THR A 42 11.30 13.54 -12.24
C THR A 42 10.26 12.43 -12.23
N LEU A 43 9.89 11.92 -13.41
CA LEU A 43 8.95 10.81 -13.52
C LEU A 43 9.54 9.52 -12.93
N GLY A 44 10.82 9.24 -13.21
CA GLY A 44 11.53 8.11 -12.62
C GLY A 44 11.52 8.16 -11.08
N TYR A 45 11.73 9.34 -10.50
CA TYR A 45 11.66 9.53 -9.05
C TYR A 45 10.26 9.28 -8.49
N LEU A 46 9.21 9.79 -9.14
CA LEU A 46 7.82 9.55 -8.70
C LEU A 46 7.46 8.06 -8.76
N LEU A 47 7.96 7.34 -9.76
CA LEU A 47 7.76 5.90 -9.90
C LEU A 47 8.53 5.10 -8.86
N ASP A 48 9.70 5.56 -8.41
CA ASP A 48 10.40 4.99 -7.25
C ASP A 48 9.56 5.13 -5.96
N MET A 49 8.93 6.29 -5.76
CA MET A 49 8.05 6.52 -4.60
C MET A 49 6.80 5.65 -4.67
N ALA A 50 6.15 5.59 -5.84
CA ALA A 50 4.97 4.75 -6.05
C ALA A 50 5.27 3.26 -5.83
N GLN A 51 6.43 2.77 -6.29
CA GLN A 51 6.87 1.40 -6.03
C GLN A 51 7.02 1.15 -4.52
N LEU A 52 7.69 2.05 -3.79
CA LEU A 52 7.87 1.94 -2.34
C LEU A 52 6.53 1.91 -1.59
N GLU A 53 5.60 2.79 -1.93
CA GLU A 53 4.27 2.84 -1.30
C GLU A 53 3.46 1.57 -1.58
N ALA A 54 3.51 1.07 -2.81
CA ALA A 54 2.84 -0.17 -3.21
C ALA A 54 3.44 -1.39 -2.48
N ASP A 55 4.77 -1.47 -2.37
CA ASP A 55 5.46 -2.52 -1.61
C ASP A 55 5.11 -2.49 -0.11
N LEU A 56 4.89 -1.29 0.46
CA LEU A 56 4.44 -1.14 1.85
C LEU A 56 2.99 -1.60 2.03
N ALA A 57 2.11 -1.23 1.09
CA ALA A 57 0.71 -1.65 1.09
C ALA A 57 0.55 -3.17 0.90
N ALA A 58 1.35 -3.78 0.02
CA ALA A 58 1.34 -5.23 -0.22
C ALA A 58 1.76 -6.05 1.02
N ARG A 59 2.52 -5.45 1.94
CA ARG A 59 2.95 -6.09 3.20
C ARG A 59 1.95 -5.91 4.34
N GLY A 60 0.77 -5.34 4.08
CA GLY A 60 -0.22 -5.02 5.11
C GLY A 60 0.25 -4.00 6.13
N ARG A 61 1.33 -3.24 5.84
CA ARG A 61 1.77 -2.13 6.70
C ARG A 61 0.99 -0.88 6.35
N ASP A 62 -0.22 -0.82 6.90
CA ASP A 62 -0.99 0.42 6.93
C ASP A 62 -0.19 1.46 7.72
N VAL A 63 0.39 2.44 7.02
CA VAL A 63 1.01 3.63 7.64
C VAL A 63 -0.03 4.41 8.46
N GLU A 64 -1.33 4.21 8.17
CA GLU A 64 -2.49 4.76 8.86
C GLU A 64 -2.65 4.25 10.31
N GLY A 65 -2.17 3.02 10.62
CA GLY A 65 -2.33 2.40 11.94
C GLY A 65 -1.55 3.07 13.07
N ARG A 66 -0.60 3.96 12.74
CA ARG A 66 0.23 4.64 13.72
C ARG A 66 -0.35 5.97 14.24
N ARG A 67 -1.34 6.56 13.56
CA ARG A 67 -1.95 7.85 13.99
C ARG A 67 -3.16 7.71 14.92
N ARG A 68 -3.72 6.50 15.10
CA ARG A 68 -4.88 6.27 15.98
C ARG A 68 -4.49 5.96 17.44
N SER A 69 -3.21 5.99 17.76
CA SER A 69 -2.69 5.79 19.12
C SER A 69 -2.08 7.08 19.67
N GLU A 70 -2.78 8.21 19.56
CA GLU A 70 -2.57 9.30 20.50
C GLU A 70 -3.48 9.04 21.72
N PRO A 71 -2.92 8.71 22.89
CA PRO A 71 -3.71 8.60 24.12
C PRO A 71 -4.21 9.99 24.49
N GLY A 72 -5.46 10.04 24.97
CA GLY A 72 -6.17 11.28 25.30
C GLY A 72 -5.32 12.21 26.15
N VAL A 73 -5.16 13.44 25.66
CA VAL A 73 -4.84 14.60 26.50
C VAL A 73 -6.10 14.91 27.28
N ASP A 74 -6.23 14.26 28.44
CA ASP A 74 -7.17 14.61 29.49
C ASP A 74 -6.68 15.95 30.08
N LEU A 75 -7.30 17.06 29.68
CA LEU A 75 -7.10 18.35 30.35
C LEU A 75 -8.03 18.39 31.57
N ALA A 76 -7.42 18.17 32.73
CA ALA A 76 -7.96 18.57 34.03
C ALA A 76 -7.89 20.09 34.21
#